data_AF-A0A6T5SSP9-F1
#
_entry.id   AF-A0A6T5SSP9-F1
#
_cell.length_a   1.000
_cell.length_b   1.000
_cell.length_c   1.000
_cell.angle_alpha   90.00
_cell.angle_beta   90.00
_cell.angle_gamma   90.00
#
_symmetry.space_group_name_H-M   'P 1'
#
loop_
_entity.id
_entity.type
_entity.pdbx_description
1 polymer ?
#
loop_
_entity_poly.entity_id
_entity_poly.type
_entity_poly.pdbx_seq_one_letter_code
_entity_poly.pdbx_strand_id
1 'polypeptide(L)'
;NNDLLKLSRQKFASNVVEKLLKYGNSAQRNTIVREMLKVVREGGSSQEGVGSTVLLLMVRDAYANYVVQTAIDVVPEGKEKQMLLEELKANEAQLRNYTFAKHIVAKLGSK
;
A
#
# COMPACT_ATOMS: atom_id res chain seq x y z
N ASN A 1 6.91 13.19 -6.90
CA ASN A 1 5.58 12.85 -7.45
C ASN A 1 5.45 11.34 -7.49
N ASN A 2 4.50 10.75 -6.77
CA ASN A 2 4.18 9.32 -6.88
C ASN A 2 2.76 9.21 -7.47
N ASP A 3 2.67 8.90 -8.76
CA ASP A 3 1.38 8.89 -9.47
C ASP A 3 0.52 7.67 -9.10
N LEU A 4 1.14 6.57 -8.67
CA LEU A 4 0.42 5.42 -8.11
C LEU A 4 -0.39 5.83 -6.87
N LEU A 5 0.23 6.56 -5.93
CA LEU A 5 -0.45 7.06 -4.74
C LEU A 5 -1.62 7.96 -5.12
N LYS A 6 -1.41 8.91 -6.04
CA LYS A 6 -2.47 9.83 -6.49
C LYS A 6 -3.67 9.09 -7.07
N LEU A 7 -3.42 8.16 -7.99
CA LEU A 7 -4.49 7.39 -8.65
C LEU A 7 -5.21 6.46 -7.66
N SER A 8 -4.47 5.84 -6.74
CA SER A 8 -5.05 4.93 -5.75
C SER A 8 -5.96 5.63 -4.74
N ARG A 9 -5.79 6.93 -4.50
CA ARG A 9 -6.65 7.74 -3.62
C ARG A 9 -7.91 8.28 -4.31
N GLN A 10 -8.09 8.03 -5.60
CA GLN A 10 -9.28 8.44 -6.32
C GLN A 10 -10.31 7.30 -6.36
N LYS A 11 -11.57 7.62 -6.05
CA LYS A 11 -12.68 6.66 -6.00
C LYS A 11 -12.79 5.76 -7.24
N PHE A 12 -12.59 6.31 -8.43
CA PHE A 12 -12.75 5.57 -9.67
C PHE A 12 -11.42 5.01 -10.20
N ALA A 13 -10.33 5.76 -10.10
CA ALA A 13 -9.03 5.30 -10.60
C ALA A 13 -8.42 4.17 -9.75
N SER A 14 -8.70 4.13 -8.44
CA SER A 14 -8.32 2.99 -7.57
C SER A 14 -8.80 1.64 -8.11
N ASN A 15 -10.02 1.56 -8.64
CA ASN A 15 -10.55 0.35 -9.28
C ASN A 15 -9.73 -0.06 -10.51
N VAL A 16 -9.18 0.90 -11.25
CA VAL A 16 -8.30 0.61 -12.39
C VAL A 16 -6.98 0.02 -11.89
N VAL A 17 -6.40 0.58 -10.82
CA VAL A 17 -5.19 0.06 -10.19
C VAL A 17 -5.40 -1.37 -9.65
N GLU A 18 -6.55 -1.64 -9.00
CA GLU A 18 -6.91 -3.00 -8.58
C GLU A 18 -7.03 -3.97 -9.76
N LYS A 19 -7.63 -3.54 -10.87
CA LYS A 19 -7.71 -4.37 -12.09
C LYS A 19 -6.33 -4.64 -12.67
N LEU A 20 -5.42 -3.66 -12.66
CA LEU A 20 -4.03 -3.87 -13.08
C LEU A 20 -3.31 -4.89 -12.18
N LEU A 21 -3.56 -4.87 -10.87
CA LEU A 21 -3.03 -5.90 -9.96
C LEU A 21 -3.64 -7.28 -10.26
N LYS A 22 -4.96 -7.38 -10.42
CA LYS A 22 -5.69 -8.64 -10.62
C LYS A 22 -5.35 -9.31 -11.97
N TYR A 23 -5.29 -8.53 -13.04
CA TYR A 23 -5.17 -9.04 -14.42
C TYR A 23 -3.81 -8.79 -15.06
N GLY A 24 -2.97 -7.93 -14.46
CA GLY A 24 -1.62 -7.70 -14.94
C GLY A 24 -0.72 -8.92 -14.72
N ASN A 25 0.35 -8.99 -15.50
CA ASN A 25 1.37 -10.03 -15.38
C ASN A 25 2.27 -9.81 -14.14
N SER A 26 3.10 -10.80 -13.81
CA SER A 26 3.97 -10.74 -12.63
C SER A 26 4.92 -9.54 -12.63
N ALA A 27 5.46 -9.15 -13.78
CA ALA A 27 6.35 -7.99 -13.87
C ALA A 27 5.60 -6.67 -13.56
N GLN A 28 4.37 -6.51 -14.06
CA GLN A 28 3.51 -5.35 -13.77
C GLN A 28 3.14 -5.30 -12.29
N ARG A 29 2.73 -6.42 -11.69
CA ARG A 29 2.43 -6.51 -10.25
C ARG A 29 3.65 -6.12 -9.41
N ASN A 30 4.82 -6.66 -9.74
CA ASN A 30 6.06 -6.35 -9.03
C ASN A 30 6.45 -4.89 -9.17
N THR A 31 6.26 -4.28 -10.35
CA THR A 31 6.47 -2.84 -10.54
C THR A 31 5.55 -2.01 -9.64
N ILE A 32 4.26 -2.34 -9.56
CA ILE A 32 3.33 -1.64 -8.66
C ILE A 32 3.77 -1.77 -7.20
N VAL A 33 4.17 -2.96 -6.75
CA VAL A 33 4.66 -3.18 -5.38
C VAL A 33 5.93 -2.37 -5.10
N ARG A 34 6.87 -2.31 -6.04
CA ARG A 34 8.08 -1.48 -5.89
C ARG A 34 7.74 0.00 -5.76
N GLU A 35 6.74 0.49 -6.49
CA GLU A 35 6.25 1.86 -6.33
C GLU A 35 5.57 2.10 -4.97
N MET A 36 4.87 1.11 -4.42
CA MET A 36 4.30 1.17 -3.06
C MET A 36 5.38 1.26 -1.98
N LEU A 37 6.51 0.60 -2.19
CA LEU A 37 7.62 0.57 -1.22
C LEU A 37 8.53 1.81 -1.28
N LYS A 38 8.29 2.75 -2.21
CA LYS A 38 9.06 4.00 -2.25
C LYS A 38 8.71 4.88 -1.05
N VAL A 39 9.75 5.40 -0.41
CA VAL A 39 9.63 6.42 0.64
C VAL A 39 9.30 7.77 0.01
N VAL A 40 8.28 8.43 0.55
CA VAL A 40 7.90 9.80 0.21
C VAL A 40 7.99 10.67 1.46
N ARG A 41 8.41 11.92 1.27
CA ARG A 41 8.39 12.93 2.33
C ARG A 41 6.97 13.50 2.41
N GLU A 42 6.30 13.36 3.53
CA GLU A 42 5.06 14.11 3.78
C GLU A 42 5.43 15.58 3.99
N GLY A 43 4.89 16.46 3.15
CA GLY A 43 5.03 17.91 3.32
C GLY A 43 4.01 18.42 4.31
N GLY A 44 4.47 18.81 5.51
CA GLY A 44 3.68 19.50 6.53
C GLY A 44 4.59 20.42 7.34
N SER A 45 4.11 21.62 7.67
CA SER A 45 4.82 22.83 8.11
C SER A 45 5.57 22.77 9.44
N SER A 46 5.87 21.60 9.99
CA SER A 46 6.52 21.46 11.29
C SER A 46 7.50 20.29 11.26
N GLN A 47 8.79 20.64 11.32
CA GLN A 47 9.94 19.87 11.79
C GLN A 47 10.13 18.45 11.22
N GLU A 48 11.18 18.31 10.40
CA GLU A 48 11.87 17.06 10.05
C GLU A 48 10.94 15.86 9.75
N GLY A 49 10.28 15.92 8.60
CA GLY A 49 9.35 14.88 8.17
C GLY A 49 10.02 13.51 8.06
N VAL A 50 9.69 12.62 9.00
CA VAL A 50 9.96 11.18 8.90
C VAL A 50 9.31 10.68 7.61
N GLY A 51 10.13 10.21 6.66
CA GLY A 51 9.63 9.68 5.41
C GLY A 51 8.72 8.48 5.65
N SER A 52 7.57 8.43 4.99
CA SER A 52 6.66 7.27 5.01
C SER A 52 6.71 6.56 3.67
N THR A 53 6.60 5.24 3.65
CA THR A 53 6.39 4.53 2.38
C THR A 53 5.01 4.86 1.81
N VAL A 54 4.91 4.85 0.49
CA VAL A 54 3.63 5.04 -0.21
C VAL A 54 2.59 4.03 0.25
N LEU A 55 3.02 2.80 0.54
CA LEU A 55 2.21 1.73 1.10
C LEU A 55 1.49 2.18 2.38
N LEU A 56 2.21 2.73 3.36
CA LEU A 56 1.60 3.18 4.62
C LEU A 56 0.59 4.31 4.42
N LEU A 57 0.84 5.20 3.46
CA LEU A 57 -0.12 6.24 3.10
C LEU A 57 -1.37 5.65 2.44
N MET A 58 -1.22 4.64 1.60
CA MET A 58 -2.34 3.96 0.94
C MET A 58 -3.21 3.19 1.94
N VAL A 59 -2.61 2.53 2.92
CA VAL A 59 -3.32 1.77 3.97
C VAL A 59 -4.29 2.67 4.77
N ARG A 60 -3.92 3.94 4.97
CA ARG A 60 -4.69 4.91 5.77
C ARG A 60 -5.79 5.62 4.97
N ASP A 61 -5.85 5.46 3.66
CA ASP A 61 -6.78 6.18 2.79
C ASP A 61 -8.08 5.40 2.54
N ALA A 62 -9.19 6.11 2.37
CA ALA A 62 -10.52 5.54 2.20
C ALA A 62 -10.71 4.69 0.91
N TYR A 63 -9.88 4.92 -0.12
CA TYR A 63 -9.92 4.19 -1.38
C TYR A 63 -8.66 3.34 -1.60
N ALA A 64 -7.49 3.88 -1.28
CA ALA A 64 -6.23 3.18 -1.58
C ALA A 64 -6.02 1.92 -0.72
N ASN A 65 -6.71 1.79 0.42
CA ASN A 65 -6.66 0.59 1.24
C ASN A 65 -7.13 -0.68 0.47
N TYR A 66 -8.08 -0.54 -0.45
CA TYR A 66 -8.55 -1.66 -1.28
C TYR A 66 -7.51 -2.11 -2.31
N VAL A 67 -6.70 -1.18 -2.81
CA VAL A 67 -5.55 -1.47 -3.68
C VAL A 67 -4.50 -2.28 -2.92
N VAL A 68 -4.21 -1.91 -1.66
CA VAL A 68 -3.26 -2.64 -0.81
C VAL A 68 -3.78 -4.04 -0.50
N GLN A 69 -5.05 -4.19 -0.13
CA GLN A 69 -5.68 -5.50 0.09
C GLN A 69 -5.58 -6.38 -1.15
N THR A 70 -5.87 -5.82 -2.32
CA THR A 70 -5.74 -6.52 -3.60
C THR A 70 -4.28 -6.96 -3.85
N ALA A 71 -3.30 -6.10 -3.59
CA ALA A 71 -1.89 -6.45 -3.75
C ALA A 71 -1.48 -7.64 -2.86
N ILE A 72 -1.91 -7.64 -1.59
CA ILE A 72 -1.65 -8.76 -0.66
C ILE A 72 -2.22 -10.09 -1.21
N ASP A 73 -3.39 -10.04 -1.83
CA ASP A 73 -4.10 -11.23 -2.31
C ASP A 73 -3.55 -11.77 -3.63
N VAL A 74 -3.16 -10.91 -4.57
CA VAL A 74 -2.85 -11.34 -5.96
C VAL A 74 -1.38 -11.31 -6.33
N VAL A 75 -0.53 -10.64 -5.55
CA VAL A 75 0.93 -10.69 -5.79
C VAL A 75 1.42 -12.10 -5.42
N PRO A 76 2.14 -12.79 -6.33
CA PRO A 76 2.65 -14.12 -6.06
C PRO A 76 3.71 -14.10 -4.95
N GLU A 77 3.94 -15.25 -4.31
CA GLU A 77 5.02 -15.39 -3.34
C GLU A 77 6.38 -15.06 -3.99
N GLY A 78 7.20 -14.30 -3.27
CA GLY A 78 8.48 -13.80 -3.78
C GLY A 78 8.96 -12.57 -3.02
N LYS A 79 10.10 -12.02 -3.47
CA LYS A 79 10.77 -10.89 -2.80
C LYS A 79 9.85 -9.69 -2.60
N GLU A 80 9.12 -9.28 -3.64
CA GLU A 80 8.22 -8.12 -3.58
C GLU A 80 7.10 -8.32 -2.56
N LYS A 81 6.49 -9.51 -2.51
CA LYS A 81 5.44 -9.81 -1.53
C LYS A 81 5.98 -9.82 -0.10
N GLN A 82 7.15 -10.42 0.10
CA GLN A 82 7.83 -10.44 1.41
C GLN A 82 8.08 -9.02 1.90
N MET A 83 8.71 -8.17 1.08
CA MET A 83 8.98 -6.77 1.44
C MET A 83 7.70 -5.99 1.74
N LEU A 84 6.63 -6.20 0.97
CA LEU A 84 5.33 -5.58 1.23
C LEU A 84 4.74 -6.00 2.58
N LEU A 85 4.81 -7.29 2.93
CA LEU A 85 4.29 -7.79 4.20
C LEU A 85 5.17 -7.36 5.39
N GLU A 86 6.49 -7.35 5.22
CA GLU A 86 7.44 -6.88 6.24
C GLU A 86 7.18 -5.42 6.61
N GLU A 87 7.01 -4.55 5.62
CA GLU A 87 6.70 -3.12 5.84
C GLU A 87 5.37 -2.94 6.60
N LEU A 88 4.35 -3.72 6.26
CA LEU A 88 3.05 -3.67 6.95
C LEU A 88 3.15 -4.19 8.40
N LYS A 89 3.90 -5.28 8.62
CA LYS A 89 4.10 -5.87 9.95
C LYS A 89 4.93 -4.95 10.86
N ALA A 90 5.99 -4.35 10.34
CA ALA A 90 6.83 -3.41 11.07
C ALA A 90 6.05 -2.19 11.60
N ASN A 91 4.98 -1.81 10.90
CA ASN A 91 4.15 -0.65 11.24
C ASN A 91 2.77 -1.03 11.82
N GLU A 92 2.53 -2.32 12.09
CA GLU A 92 1.21 -2.84 12.45
C GLU A 92 0.58 -2.11 13.65
N ALA A 93 1.37 -1.88 14.70
CA ALA A 93 0.92 -1.21 15.92
C ALA A 93 0.38 0.20 15.64
N GLN A 94 1.05 0.96 14.76
CA GLN A 94 0.60 2.28 14.33
C GLN A 94 -0.66 2.18 13.46
N LEU A 95 -0.70 1.20 12.56
CA LEU A 95 -1.79 1.01 11.61
C LEU A 95 -3.14 0.69 12.31
N ARG A 96 -3.12 0.03 13.47
CA ARG A 96 -4.34 -0.27 14.26
C ARG A 96 -5.17 0.96 14.62
N ASN A 97 -4.55 2.13 14.70
CA ASN A 97 -5.21 3.39 15.05
C ASN A 97 -5.98 4.04 13.89
N TYR A 98 -5.83 3.55 12.65
CA TYR A 98 -6.49 4.12 11.49
C TYR A 98 -7.71 3.31 11.05
N THR A 99 -8.84 3.99 10.88
CA THR A 99 -10.14 3.38 10.54
C THR A 99 -10.06 2.46 9.32
N PHE A 100 -9.40 2.89 8.24
CA PHE A 100 -9.33 2.15 6.97
C PHE A 100 -8.28 1.04 6.98
N ALA A 101 -7.35 1.04 7.94
CA ALA A 101 -6.27 0.06 8.02
C ALA A 101 -6.68 -1.24 8.72
N LYS A 102 -7.81 -1.24 9.44
CA LYS A 102 -8.24 -2.36 10.30
C LYS A 102 -8.30 -3.71 9.57
N HIS A 103 -8.84 -3.73 8.35
CA HIS A 103 -8.96 -4.95 7.56
C HIS A 103 -7.59 -5.52 7.16
N ILE A 104 -6.65 -4.64 6.82
CA ILE A 104 -5.28 -5.04 6.45
C ILE A 104 -4.57 -5.61 7.67
N VAL A 105 -4.65 -4.94 8.83
CA VAL A 105 -4.03 -5.42 10.07
C VAL A 105 -4.60 -6.78 10.51
N ALA A 106 -5.91 -6.97 10.44
CA ALA A 106 -6.52 -8.27 10.76
C ALA A 106 -5.99 -9.41 9.87
N LYS A 107 -5.73 -9.12 8.58
CA LYS A 107 -5.17 -10.07 7.62
C LYS A 107 -3.69 -10.41 7.92
N LEU A 108 -2.92 -9.50 8.52
CA LEU A 108 -1.52 -9.76 8.90
C LEU A 108 -1.40 -10.72 10.08
N GLY A 109 -2.33 -10.66 11.05
CA GLY A 109 -2.32 -11.52 12.23
C GLY A 109 -2.95 -12.90 12.02
N SER A 110 -3.57 -13.14 10.86
CA SER A 110 -4.27 -14.40 10.53
C SER A 110 -3.41 -15.38 9.70
N LYS A 111 -2.10 -15.13 9.57
CA LYS A 111 -1.13 -15.96 8.85
C LYS A 111 0.17 -16.08 9.61
#